data_AF-A7A4S0-F1
#
_entry.id   AF-A7A4S0-F1
#
_cell.length_a   1.000
_cell.length_b   1.000
_cell.length_c   1.000
_cell.angle_alpha   90.00
_cell.angle_beta   90.00
_cell.angle_gamma   90.00
#
_symmetry.space_group_name_H-M   'P 1'
#
loop_
_entity.id
_entity.type
_entity.pdbx_description
1 polymer ?
#
loop_
_entity_poly.entity_id
_entity_poly.type
_entity_poly.pdbx_seq_one_letter_code
_entity_poly.pdbx_strand_id
1 'polypeptide(L)' 'MSLTETHRYDDIIDLPHHQSQTHAHMSMHNRAAQFMPFAALTGYDDIIRQTAQSSDDAVERANRPVDLAEGYLSA' A
#
# COMPACT_ATOMS: atom_id res chain seq x y z
N MET A 1 -20.67 -13.98 15.77
CA MET A 1 -21.40 -13.38 14.64
C MET A 1 -20.99 -14.14 13.39
N SER A 2 -21.82 -15.04 12.85
CA SER A 2 -21.52 -15.68 11.57
C SER A 2 -21.89 -14.72 10.45
N LEU A 3 -20.98 -14.49 9.52
CA LEU A 3 -21.29 -13.78 8.28
C LEU A 3 -22.09 -14.75 7.40
N THR A 4 -23.34 -14.42 7.13
CA THR A 4 -24.18 -15.16 6.17
C THR A 4 -23.75 -14.77 4.77
N GLU A 5 -23.41 -15.76 3.95
CA GLU A 5 -23.06 -15.54 2.56
C GLU A 5 -24.31 -15.21 1.75
N THR A 6 -24.28 -14.10 0.99
CA THR A 6 -25.41 -13.63 0.20
C THR A 6 -24.99 -13.41 -1.25
N HIS A 7 -25.52 -14.21 -2.17
CA HIS A 7 -25.30 -14.12 -3.63
C HIS A 7 -26.07 -12.98 -4.31
N ARG A 8 -26.34 -11.89 -3.58
CA ARG A 8 -27.28 -10.83 -4.01
C ARG A 8 -26.76 -10.00 -5.17
N TYR A 9 -25.45 -9.99 -5.39
CA TYR A 9 -24.76 -9.11 -6.33
C TYR A 9 -23.80 -9.89 -7.25
N ASP A 10 -23.96 -11.20 -7.35
CA ASP A 10 -23.07 -12.05 -8.16
C ASP A 10 -23.16 -11.69 -9.66
N ASP A 11 -24.29 -11.14 -10.07
CA ASP A 11 -24.58 -10.70 -11.43
C ASP A 11 -23.84 -9.42 -11.85
N ILE A 12 -23.23 -8.68 -10.91
CA ILE A 12 -22.49 -7.44 -11.21
C ILE A 12 -20.97 -7.58 -11.16
N ILE A 13 -20.44 -8.75 -10.74
CA ILE A 13 -18.99 -8.95 -10.52
C ILE A 13 -18.20 -8.88 -11.83
N ASP A 14 -18.74 -9.43 -12.91
CA ASP A 14 -18.08 -9.50 -14.23
C ASP A 14 -18.54 -8.41 -15.21
N LEU A 15 -19.31 -7.42 -14.73
CA LEU A 15 -19.77 -6.34 -15.59
C LEU A 15 -18.60 -5.40 -15.96
N PRO A 16 -18.58 -4.89 -17.21
CA PRO A 16 -17.58 -3.91 -17.61
C PRO A 16 -17.68 -2.67 -16.71
N HIS A 17 -16.52 -2.14 -16.31
CA HIS A 17 -16.49 -0.92 -15.52
C HIS A 17 -17.05 0.25 -16.33
N HIS A 18 -18.09 0.89 -15.79
CA HIS A 18 -18.69 2.07 -16.42
C HIS A 18 -17.68 3.22 -16.50
N GLN A 19 -17.47 3.74 -17.72
CA GLN A 19 -16.70 4.94 -17.98
C GLN A 19 -17.66 6.03 -18.48
N SER A 20 -17.52 7.25 -17.96
CA SER A 20 -18.37 8.36 -18.42
C SER A 20 -18.04 8.72 -19.87
N GLN A 21 -19.08 8.83 -20.71
CA GLN A 21 -18.92 9.29 -22.09
C GLN A 21 -18.79 10.82 -22.19
N THR A 22 -19.31 11.54 -21.20
CA THR A 22 -19.43 13.01 -21.22
C THR A 22 -18.34 13.68 -20.38
N HIS A 23 -17.96 13.07 -19.27
CA HIS A 23 -16.99 13.65 -18.33
C HIS A 23 -15.65 12.92 -18.45
N ALA A 24 -14.65 13.63 -18.96
CA ALA A 24 -13.30 13.12 -19.02
C ALA A 24 -12.78 12.77 -17.62
N HIS A 25 -12.13 11.61 -17.50
CA HIS A 25 -11.48 11.22 -16.26
C HIS A 25 -10.29 12.11 -15.96
N MET A 26 -10.07 12.38 -14.68
CA MET A 26 -8.89 13.11 -14.23
C MET A 26 -7.62 12.36 -14.62
N SER A 27 -6.61 13.06 -15.15
CA SER A 27 -5.30 12.48 -15.47
C SER A 27 -4.63 11.95 -14.20
N MET A 28 -3.74 10.95 -14.34
CA MET A 28 -2.97 10.43 -13.18
C MET A 28 -2.20 11.53 -12.45
N HIS A 29 -1.60 12.47 -13.20
CA HIS A 29 -0.89 13.61 -12.63
C HIS A 29 -1.81 14.50 -11.78
N ASN A 30 -2.99 14.85 -12.29
CA ASN A 30 -3.96 15.66 -11.55
C ASN A 30 -4.54 14.91 -10.34
N ARG A 31 -4.64 13.57 -10.39
CA ARG A 31 -5.00 12.76 -9.22
C ARG A 31 -3.90 12.81 -8.15
N ALA A 32 -2.63 12.70 -8.54
CA ALA A 32 -1.51 12.81 -7.61
C ALA A 32 -1.47 14.20 -6.94
N ALA A 33 -1.90 15.25 -7.65
CA ALA A 33 -2.00 16.61 -7.11
C ALA A 33 -2.92 16.74 -5.90
N GLN A 34 -3.94 15.90 -5.77
CA GLN A 34 -4.81 15.89 -4.59
C GLN A 34 -4.03 15.55 -3.31
N PHE A 35 -2.93 14.82 -3.44
CA PHE A 35 -2.01 14.45 -2.37
C PHE A 35 -0.78 15.37 -2.28
N MET A 36 -0.83 16.55 -2.91
CA MET A 36 0.21 17.57 -2.81
C MET A 36 0.03 18.65 -1.70
N PRO A 37 -0.81 18.54 -0.64
CA PRO A 37 -0.92 19.61 0.36
C PRO A 37 0.38 19.93 1.11
N PHE A 38 1.41 19.07 0.99
CA PHE A 38 2.73 19.28 1.56
C PHE A 38 3.83 19.57 0.52
N ALA A 39 3.50 19.68 -0.78
CA ALA A 39 4.49 19.92 -1.82
C ALA A 39 5.18 21.29 -1.69
N ALA A 40 4.54 22.26 -1.01
CA ALA A 40 5.14 23.55 -0.70
C ALA A 40 6.06 23.52 0.53
N LEU A 41 6.03 22.44 1.32
CA LEU A 41 6.93 22.27 2.47
C LEU A 41 8.29 21.80 1.96
N THR A 42 9.19 22.76 1.75
CA THR A 42 10.60 22.45 1.49
C THR A 42 11.27 21.93 2.77
N GLY A 43 12.24 21.00 2.64
CA GLY A 43 13.07 20.54 3.75
C GLY A 43 12.67 19.23 4.44
N TYR A 44 11.61 18.55 3.98
CA TYR A 44 11.27 17.20 4.46
C TYR A 44 11.99 16.07 3.69
N ASP A 45 12.72 16.40 2.63
CA ASP A 45 13.40 15.41 1.78
C ASP A 45 14.38 14.53 2.57
N ASP A 46 15.08 15.12 3.54
CA ASP A 46 16.01 14.38 4.39
C ASP A 46 15.30 13.44 5.37
N ILE A 47 14.15 13.87 5.92
CA ILE A 47 13.32 13.05 6.82
C ILE A 47 12.70 11.88 6.06
N ILE A 48 12.19 12.14 4.84
CA ILE A 48 11.63 11.11 3.96
C ILE A 48 12.72 10.08 3.61
N ARG A 49 13.92 10.54 3.23
CA ARG A 49 15.06 9.67 2.92
C ARG A 49 15.48 8.81 4.11
N GLN A 50 15.61 9.42 5.29
CA GLN A 50 15.97 8.69 6.51
C GLN A 50 14.91 7.66 6.89
N THR A 51 13.62 8.01 6.73
CA THR A 51 12.51 7.10 7.04
C THR A 51 12.47 5.93 6.07
N ALA A 52 12.71 6.18 4.78
CA ALA A 52 12.81 5.12 3.76
C ALA A 52 13.94 4.14 4.10
N GLN A 53 15.14 4.65 4.42
CA GLN A 53 16.27 3.81 4.84
C GLN A 53 15.94 2.94 6.06
N SER A 54 15.39 3.55 7.12
CA SER A 54 14.99 2.80 8.32
C SER A 54 13.92 1.73 8.03
N SER A 55 13.02 1.98 7.07
CA SER A 55 12.01 1.01 6.63
C SER A 55 12.64 -0.15 5.86
N ASP A 56 13.53 0.14 4.92
CA ASP A 56 14.24 -0.88 4.14
C ASP A 56 15.10 -1.76 5.06
N ASP A 57 15.83 -1.16 6.01
CA ASP A 57 16.62 -1.89 7.01
C ASP A 57 15.74 -2.79 7.90
N ALA A 58 14.54 -2.33 8.27
CA ALA A 58 13.60 -3.12 9.04
C ALA A 58 13.07 -4.32 8.24
N VAL A 59 12.78 -4.12 6.95
CA VAL A 59 12.36 -5.20 6.03
C VAL A 59 13.48 -6.21 5.83
N GLU A 60 14.71 -5.75 5.58
CA GLU A 60 15.89 -6.62 5.44
C GLU A 60 16.15 -7.42 6.72
N ARG A 61 16.05 -6.80 7.89
CA ARG A 61 16.20 -7.50 9.17
C ARG A 61 15.11 -8.55 9.39
N ALA A 62 13.86 -8.24 9.04
CA ALA A 62 12.75 -9.18 9.16
C ALA A 62 12.90 -10.37 8.20
N ASN A 63 13.43 -10.12 7.00
CA ASN A 63 13.67 -11.14 5.98
C ASN A 63 14.99 -11.89 6.17
N ARG A 64 15.88 -11.40 7.03
CA ARG A 64 17.16 -12.04 7.30
C ARG A 64 16.91 -13.44 7.87
N PRO A 65 17.46 -14.50 7.24
CA PRO A 65 17.30 -15.84 7.77
C PRO A 65 17.95 -15.92 9.16
N VAL A 66 17.22 -16.51 10.10
CA VAL A 66 17.74 -16.79 11.45
C VAL A 66 18.72 -17.94 11.35
N ASP A 67 19.95 -17.75 11.82
CA ASP A 67 20.92 -18.83 11.94
C ASP A 67 20.47 -19.79 13.04
N LEU A 68 20.09 -21.01 12.66
CA LEU A 68 19.58 -22.05 13.55
C LEU A 68 20.69 -22.71 14.39
N ALA A 69 21.97 -22.33 14.21
CA ALA A 69 23.10 -22.96 14.88
C ALA A 69 23.24 -22.60 16.38
N GLU A 70 22.70 -21.47 16.85
CA GLU A 70 22.92 -20.97 18.23
C GLU A 70 21.72 -21.07 19.18
N GLY A 71 20.77 -21.98 18.96
CA GLY A 71 19.66 -22.09 19.91
C GLY A 71 18.69 -23.23 19.69
N TYR A 72 19.09 -24.43 20.11
CA TYR A 72 18.12 -25.43 20.55
C TYR A 72 18.35 -25.69 22.05
N LEU A 73 17.57 -25.01 22.89
CA LEU A 73 17.35 -25.46 24.26
C LEU A 73 16.57 -26.77 24.17
N SER A 74 17.23 -27.88 24.50
CA SER A 74 16.59 -29.19 24.65
C SER A 74 15.50 -29.09 25.71
N ALA A 75 14.31 -29.60 25.39
CA ALA A 75 13.21 -29.81 26.33
C ALA A 75 13.57 -30.83 27.42
#